data_AF-A0A914G8V1-F1
#
_entry.id   AF-A0A914G8V1-F1
#
_cell.length_a   1.000
_cell.length_b   1.000
_cell.length_c   1.000
_cell.angle_alpha   90.00
_cell.angle_beta   90.00
_cell.angle_gamma   90.00
#
_symmetry.space_group_name_H-M   'P 1'
#
loop_
_entity.id
_entity.type
_entity.pdbx_description
1 polymer ?
#
loop_
_entity_poly.entity_id
_entity_poly.type
_entity_poly.pdbx_seq_one_letter_code
_entity_poly.pdbx_strand_id
1 'polypeptide(L)' 'PIVTTEYGTIEGINYETLTGFQTEMFLGIPYAKPPINELRFEVRQLFYKL' A
#
# COMPACT_ATOMS: atom_id res chain seq x y z
N PRO A 1 4.99 -8.90 -9.67
CA PRO A 1 5.78 -7.72 -10.08
C PRO A 1 6.38 -7.06 -8.84
N ILE A 2 7.65 -6.65 -8.88
CA ILE A 2 8.35 -6.06 -7.72
C ILE A 2 8.58 -4.57 -8.01
N VAL A 3 8.13 -3.71 -7.08
CA VAL A 3 8.22 -2.24 -7.21
C VAL A 3 8.78 -1.64 -5.93
N THR A 4 9.68 -0.66 -6.06
CA THR A 4 10.17 0.14 -4.94
C THR A 4 9.37 1.42 -4.82
N THR A 5 8.78 1.65 -3.64
CA THR A 5 8.08 2.88 -3.28
C THR A 5 8.97 3.75 -2.40
N GLU A 6 8.53 4.96 -2.08
CA GLU A 6 9.20 5.80 -1.08
C GLU A 6 9.36 5.09 0.27
N TYR A 7 8.42 4.20 0.64
CA TYR A 7 8.35 3.55 1.96
C TYR A 7 8.92 2.13 1.99
N GLY A 8 9.48 1.64 0.88
CA GLY A 8 10.02 0.29 0.77
C GLY A 8 9.57 -0.48 -0.46
N THR A 9 10.07 -1.70 -0.59
CA THR A 9 9.75 -2.60 -1.72
C THR A 9 8.47 -3.38 -1.45
N ILE A 10 7.63 -3.50 -2.47
CA ILE A 10 6.40 -4.28 -2.45
C ILE A 10 6.38 -5.29 -3.60
N GLU A 11 5.64 -6.37 -3.39
CA GLU A 11 5.37 -7.38 -4.40
C GLU A 11 3.86 -7.40 -4.69
N GLY A 12 3.51 -7.27 -5.97
CA GLY A 12 2.16 -7.43 -6.48
C GLY A 12 1.98 -8.75 -7.21
N ILE A 13 0.79 -8.95 -7.77
CA ILE A 13 0.41 -10.15 -8.53
C ILE A 13 0.05 -9.80 -9.96
N ASN A 14 0.34 -10.69 -10.89
CA ASN A 14 -0.21 -10.61 -12.24
C ASN A 14 -1.65 -11.15 -12.19
N TYR A 15 -2.58 -10.41 -12.75
CA TYR A 15 -4.01 -10.71 -12.68
C TYR A 15 -4.67 -10.49 -14.03
N GLU A 16 -5.55 -11.40 -14.42
CA GLU A 16 -6.41 -11.25 -15.59
C GLU A 16 -7.79 -10.75 -15.16
N THR A 17 -8.23 -9.62 -15.72
CA THR A 17 -9.57 -9.10 -15.46
C THR A 17 -10.65 -9.98 -16.09
N LEU A 18 -11.91 -9.79 -15.68
CA LEU A 18 -13.05 -10.50 -16.28
C LEU A 18 -13.21 -10.25 -17.79
N THR A 19 -12.64 -9.17 -18.31
CA THR A 19 -12.63 -8.85 -19.76
C THR A 19 -11.38 -9.36 -20.47
N GLY A 20 -10.54 -10.15 -19.81
CA GLY A 20 -9.32 -10.74 -20.36
C GLY A 20 -8.11 -9.82 -20.38
N PHE A 21 -8.15 -8.67 -19.70
CA PHE A 21 -7.01 -7.75 -19.67
C PHE A 21 -6.00 -8.19 -18.61
N GLN A 22 -4.73 -8.34 -19.01
CA GLN A 22 -3.65 -8.66 -18.09
C GLN A 22 -3.16 -7.39 -17.39
N THR A 23 -3.12 -7.41 -16.06
CA THR A 23 -2.68 -6.28 -15.24
C THR A 23 -1.77 -6.71 -14.12
N GLU A 24 -0.96 -5.78 -13.65
CA GLU A 24 -0.19 -5.90 -12.41
C GLU A 24 -0.98 -5.26 -11.27
N MET A 25 -1.41 -6.08 -10.32
CA MET A 25 -2.27 -5.64 -9.21
C MET A 25 -1.50 -5.63 -7.89
N PHE A 26 -1.55 -4.51 -7.18
CA PHE A 26 -0.94 -4.34 -5.87
C PHE A 26 -2.03 -3.95 -4.86
N LEU A 27 -2.31 -4.81 -3.89
CA LEU A 27 -3.39 -4.65 -2.92
C LEU A 27 -2.84 -4.55 -1.50
N GLY A 28 -3.54 -3.81 -0.64
CA GLY A 28 -3.21 -3.73 0.79
C GLY A 28 -1.91 -2.98 1.11
N ILE A 29 -1.38 -2.18 0.18
CA ILE A 29 -0.15 -1.41 0.42
C ILE A 29 -0.36 -0.43 1.57
N PRO A 30 0.42 -0.50 2.66
CA PRO A 30 0.34 0.47 3.74
C PRO A 30 0.80 1.86 3.26
N TYR A 31 0.01 2.90 3.56
CA TYR A 31 0.32 4.30 3.19
C TYR A 31 0.48 5.23 4.39
N ALA A 32 0.10 4.78 5.59
CA ALA A 32 0.16 5.54 6.83
C ALA A 32 0.31 4.59 8.03
N LYS A 33 0.74 5.13 9.16
CA LYS A 33 0.77 4.41 10.44
C LYS A 33 -0.66 4.00 10.84
N PRO A 34 -0.86 2.80 11.41
CA PRO A 34 -2.19 2.38 11.88
C PRO A 34 -2.79 3.35 12.91
N PRO A 35 -4.05 3.77 12.77
CA PRO A 35 -4.71 4.73 13.67
C PRO A 35 -5.21 4.06 14.96
N ILE A 36 -4.29 3.45 15.70
CA ILE A 36 -4.57 2.71 16.94
C ILE A 36 -4.06 3.50 18.17
N ASN A 37 -4.64 3.22 19.35
CA ASN A 37 -4.29 3.86 20.62
C ASN A 37 -4.36 5.40 20.52
N GLU A 38 -3.29 6.10 20.88
CA GLU A 38 -3.15 7.56 20.80
C GLU A 38 -3.30 8.13 19.39
N LEU A 39 -3.19 7.29 18.35
CA LEU A 39 -3.41 7.71 16.96
C LEU A 39 -4.88 7.62 16.54
N ARG A 40 -5.76 7.11 17.41
CA ARG A 40 -7.19 7.05 17.13
C ARG A 40 -7.76 8.46 17.12
N PHE A 41 -8.54 8.78 16.08
CA PHE A 41 -9.14 10.10 15.85
C PHE A 41 -8.16 11.23 15.47
N GLU A 42 -6.85 10.95 15.38
CA GLU A 42 -5.86 11.89 14.88
C GLU A 42 -5.81 11.93 13.34
N VAL A 43 -5.24 13.01 12.80
CA VAL A 43 -4.92 13.07 11.36
C VAL A 43 -3.90 11.97 11.04
N ARG A 44 -4.04 11.34 9.86
CA ARG A 44 -3.13 10.29 9.39
C ARG A 44 -1.67 10.69 9.59
N GLN A 45 -0.88 9.80 10.18
CA GLN A 45 0.57 9.97 10.25
C GLN A 45 1.24 9.13 9.18
N LEU A 46 2.01 9.74 8.30
CA LEU A 46 2.83 9.01 7.33
C LEU A 46 3.94 8.23 8.06
N PHE A 47 4.51 7.22 7.40
CA PHE A 47 5.52 6.37 8.04
C PHE A 47 6.78 7.16 8.45
N TYR A 48 7.13 8.24 7.73
CA TYR A 48 8.20 9.14 8.13
C TYR A 48 7.72 10.17 9.16
N LYS A 49 8.43 10.23 10.29
CA LYS A 49 8.50 11.41 11.15
C LYS A 49 9.99 11.68 11.34
N LEU A 50 10.49 12.77 10.76
CA LEU A 50 11.77 13.36 11.16
C LEU A 50 11.70 13.77 12.63
#